data_AF-A0A800IMA0-F1
#
_entry.id   AF-A0A800IMA0-F1
#
_cell.length_a   1.000
_cell.length_b   1.000
_cell.length_c   1.000
_cell.angle_alpha   90.00
_cell.angle_beta   90.00
_cell.angle_gamma   90.00
#
_symmetry.space_group_name_H-M   'P 1'
#
loop_
_entity.id
_entity.type
_entity.pdbx_description
1 polymer ?
#
loop_
_entity_poly.entity_id
_entity_poly.type
_entity_poly.pdbx_seq_one_letter_code
_entity_poly.pdbx_strand_id
1 'polypeptide(L)'
;MQRAVKEGYMIFKMHTCEYYDVLEQNRAVEEVAPDGFKMHYDFNHNRPAAAVFRLVDVLEKSPVVSILEDPLVWSDIEGWRRLRKQTKIPLLMHVPQLGGGPEIMYGCADLYMISEHGIGLSI
;
A
#
# COMPACT_ATOMS: atom_id res chain seq x y z
N MET A 1 -8.62 11.71 12.89
CA MET A 1 -8.72 10.30 13.33
C MET A 1 -9.77 10.09 14.42
N GLN A 2 -9.59 10.64 15.64
CA GLN A 2 -10.45 10.37 16.80
C GLN A 2 -11.97 10.50 16.54
N ARG A 3 -12.41 11.53 15.81
CA ARG A 3 -13.82 11.69 15.44
C ARG A 3 -14.34 10.52 14.61
N ALA A 4 -13.65 10.17 13.53
CA ALA A 4 -14.12 9.12 12.63
C ALA A 4 -14.04 7.73 13.30
N VAL A 5 -13.06 7.48 14.17
CA VAL A 5 -13.06 6.28 15.04
C VAL A 5 -14.33 6.20 15.90
N LYS A 6 -14.75 7.31 16.53
CA LYS A 6 -16.01 7.35 17.31
C LYS A 6 -17.26 7.07 16.46
N GLU A 7 -17.18 7.33 15.16
CA GLU A 7 -18.25 7.04 14.19
C GLU A 7 -18.12 5.61 13.60
N GLY A 8 -17.15 4.80 14.02
CA GLY A 8 -16.95 3.40 13.62
C GLY A 8 -15.99 3.19 12.45
N TYR A 9 -15.33 4.23 11.93
CA TYR A 9 -14.32 4.09 10.88
C TYR A 9 -12.99 3.64 11.47
N MET A 10 -12.62 2.37 11.21
CA MET A 10 -11.43 1.73 11.78
C MET A 10 -10.28 1.52 10.79
N ILE A 11 -10.47 1.84 9.51
CA ILE A 11 -9.44 1.74 8.48
C ILE A 11 -9.33 3.07 7.76
N PHE A 12 -8.12 3.65 7.74
CA PHE A 12 -7.86 4.94 7.09
C PHE A 12 -6.87 4.76 5.95
N LYS A 13 -7.17 5.34 4.79
CA LYS A 13 -6.22 5.52 3.70
C LYS A 13 -5.52 6.87 3.83
N MET A 14 -4.21 6.90 3.62
CA MET A 14 -3.41 8.13 3.59
C MET A 14 -2.47 8.13 2.38
N HIS A 15 -2.55 9.19 1.56
CA HIS A 15 -1.53 9.46 0.55
C HIS A 15 -0.29 9.99 1.24
N THR A 16 0.83 9.32 1.02
CA THR A 16 2.14 9.79 1.46
C THR A 16 2.78 10.63 0.37
N CYS A 17 3.77 11.45 0.72
CA CYS A 17 4.54 12.23 -0.25
C CYS A 17 6.03 12.22 0.07
N GLU A 18 6.83 12.79 -0.82
CA GLU A 18 8.29 12.86 -0.70
C GLU A 18 8.75 13.81 0.40
N TYR A 19 7.89 14.75 0.83
CA TYR A 19 8.23 15.80 1.79
C TYR A 19 8.09 15.39 3.25
N TYR A 20 7.40 14.27 3.53
CA TYR A 20 7.14 13.80 4.89
C TYR A 20 7.67 12.38 5.11
N ASP A 21 8.19 12.12 6.30
CA ASP A 21 8.62 10.78 6.71
C ASP A 21 7.40 9.92 7.08
N VAL A 22 7.16 8.89 6.28
CA VAL A 22 6.08 7.93 6.53
C VAL A 22 6.26 7.17 7.85
N LEU A 23 7.50 6.98 8.32
CA LEU A 23 7.77 6.31 9.60
C LEU A 23 7.41 7.20 10.79
N GLU A 24 7.63 8.51 10.67
CA GLU A 24 7.13 9.49 11.65
C GLU A 24 5.60 9.54 11.65
N GLN A 25 4.98 9.60 10.47
CA GLN A 25 3.53 9.55 10.34
C GLN A 25 2.93 8.28 10.96
N ASN A 26 3.55 7.13 10.75
CA ASN A 26 3.11 5.86 11.32
C ASN A 26 3.22 5.84 12.85
N ARG A 27 4.34 6.30 13.41
CA ARG A 27 4.50 6.44 14.87
C ARG A 27 3.43 7.35 15.48
N ALA A 28 3.16 8.49 14.84
CA ALA A 28 2.11 9.40 15.28
C ALA A 28 0.71 8.76 15.26
N VAL A 29 0.46 7.79 14.38
CA VAL A 29 -0.79 7.01 14.42
C VAL A 29 -0.78 5.99 15.53
N GLU A 30 0.31 5.22 15.69
CA GLU A 30 0.46 4.20 16.74
C GLU A 30 0.25 4.77 18.15
N GLU A 31 0.65 6.01 18.39
CA GLU A 31 0.47 6.69 19.69
C GLU A 31 -0.99 6.89 20.09
N VAL A 32 -1.91 6.97 19.12
CA VAL A 32 -3.31 7.38 19.37
C VAL A 32 -4.34 6.38 18.84
N ALA A 33 -3.93 5.43 18.01
CA ALA A 33 -4.81 4.47 17.36
C ALA A 33 -5.38 3.49 18.40
N PRO A 34 -6.70 3.27 18.43
CA PRO A 34 -7.27 2.23 19.29
C PRO A 34 -6.92 0.84 18.74
N ASP A 35 -7.08 -0.18 19.59
CA ASP A 35 -6.89 -1.57 19.20
C ASP A 35 -7.75 -1.93 17.97
N GLY A 36 -7.13 -2.63 17.02
CA GLY A 36 -7.77 -3.06 15.78
C GLY A 36 -7.85 -1.98 14.69
N PHE A 37 -7.47 -0.73 14.96
CA PHE A 37 -7.36 0.30 13.93
C PHE A 37 -6.25 -0.03 12.93
N LYS A 38 -6.48 0.31 11.65
CA LYS A 38 -5.57 0.00 10.56
C LYS A 38 -5.32 1.20 9.64
N MET A 39 -4.06 1.33 9.23
CA MET A 39 -3.59 2.28 8.23
C MET A 39 -3.34 1.57 6.91
N HIS A 40 -3.89 2.17 5.86
CA HIS A 40 -3.60 1.88 4.47
C HIS A 40 -2.77 3.05 3.95
N TYR A 41 -1.49 2.80 3.64
CA TYR A 41 -0.61 3.82 3.10
C TYR A 41 -0.54 3.71 1.58
N ASP A 42 -0.84 4.81 0.92
CA ASP A 42 -0.68 4.98 -0.51
C ASP A 42 0.62 5.73 -0.76
N PHE A 43 1.55 5.04 -1.42
CA PHE A 43 2.85 5.57 -1.77
C PHE A 43 2.83 6.30 -3.10
N ASN A 44 1.75 6.17 -3.88
CA ASN A 44 1.48 6.97 -5.07
C ASN A 44 2.67 7.00 -6.04
N HIS A 45 3.42 5.89 -6.12
CA HIS A 45 4.62 5.70 -6.94
C HIS A 45 5.78 6.69 -6.70
N ASN A 46 5.81 7.42 -5.58
CA ASN A 46 6.66 8.61 -5.40
C ASN A 46 8.05 8.34 -4.82
N ARG A 47 8.52 7.09 -4.76
CA ARG A 47 9.81 6.75 -4.15
C ARG A 47 10.61 5.77 -5.01
N PRO A 48 11.94 5.90 -5.06
CA PRO A 48 12.79 4.90 -5.66
C PRO A 48 12.64 3.54 -4.95
N ALA A 49 12.66 2.45 -5.71
CA ALA A 49 12.46 1.10 -5.17
C ALA A 49 13.35 0.80 -3.95
N ALA A 50 14.64 1.14 -4.01
CA ALA A 50 15.56 0.90 -2.89
C ALA A 50 15.12 1.59 -1.57
N ALA A 51 14.49 2.76 -1.63
CA ALA A 51 13.94 3.42 -0.45
C ALA A 51 12.71 2.68 0.08
N VAL A 52 11.84 2.24 -0.83
CA VAL A 52 10.62 1.49 -0.51
C VAL A 52 10.96 0.19 0.22
N PHE A 53 11.91 -0.61 -0.28
CA PHE A 53 12.34 -1.85 0.38
C PHE A 53 12.84 -1.61 1.81
N ARG A 54 13.54 -0.50 2.08
CA ARG A 54 13.98 -0.15 3.44
C ARG A 54 12.83 0.28 4.34
N LEU A 55 11.90 1.07 3.81
CA LEU A 55 10.73 1.52 4.56
C LEU A 55 9.83 0.33 4.94
N VAL A 56 9.63 -0.60 4.01
CA VAL A 56 8.80 -1.80 4.21
C VAL A 56 9.33 -2.67 5.35
N ASP A 57 10.65 -2.89 5.46
CA ASP A 57 11.24 -3.66 6.57
C ASP A 57 10.92 -3.05 7.95
N VAL A 58 10.73 -1.73 8.03
CA VAL A 58 10.36 -1.05 9.27
C VAL A 58 8.84 -1.08 9.46
N LEU A 59 8.07 -0.71 8.43
CA LEU A 59 6.61 -0.64 8.48
C LEU A 59 5.97 -2.00 8.75
N GLU A 60 6.57 -3.10 8.33
CA GLU A 60 6.04 -4.45 8.56
C GLU A 60 5.98 -4.83 10.04
N LYS A 61 6.79 -4.17 10.88
CA LYS A 61 6.80 -4.37 12.34
C LYS A 61 5.67 -3.62 13.04
N SER A 62 4.98 -2.70 12.33
CA SER A 62 3.91 -1.90 12.88
C SER A 62 2.62 -2.72 13.06
N PRO A 63 1.94 -2.61 14.22
CA PRO A 63 0.64 -3.24 14.42
C PRO A 63 -0.50 -2.54 13.67
N VAL A 64 -0.33 -1.28 13.24
CA VAL A 64 -1.39 -0.51 12.57
C VAL A 64 -1.30 -0.58 11.05
N VAL A 65 -0.12 -0.82 10.46
CA VAL A 65 0.02 -0.96 9.00
C VAL A 65 -0.75 -2.18 8.51
N SER A 66 -1.55 -2.00 7.46
CA SER A 66 -2.41 -3.05 6.89
C SER A 66 -2.28 -3.26 5.39
N ILE A 67 -2.11 -2.20 4.61
CA ILE A 67 -2.01 -2.28 3.14
C ILE A 67 -0.99 -1.22 2.69
N LEU A 68 -0.18 -1.59 1.71
CA LEU A 68 0.63 -0.66 0.92
C LEU A 68 0.09 -0.57 -0.50
N GLU A 69 -0.46 0.58 -0.85
CA GLU A 69 -0.89 0.91 -2.20
C GLU A 69 0.22 1.61 -2.97
N ASP A 70 0.41 1.20 -4.21
CA ASP A 70 1.34 1.80 -5.17
C ASP A 70 2.77 2.08 -4.62
N PRO A 71 3.39 1.13 -3.89
CA PRO A 71 4.73 1.29 -3.29
C PRO A 71 5.84 1.54 -4.29
N LEU A 72 5.73 1.01 -5.51
CA LEU A 72 6.77 1.09 -6.55
C LEU A 72 6.21 1.73 -7.81
N VAL A 73 7.07 2.29 -8.65
CA VAL A 73 6.67 2.83 -9.96
C VAL A 73 5.86 1.80 -10.74
N TRP A 74 4.76 2.23 -11.35
CA TRP A 74 3.76 1.35 -11.97
C TRP A 74 4.33 0.39 -13.03
N SER A 75 5.44 0.75 -13.68
CA SER A 75 6.07 -0.04 -14.75
C SER A 75 7.08 -1.08 -14.24
N ASP A 76 7.43 -1.07 -12.95
CA ASP A 76 8.41 -1.99 -12.36
C ASP A 76 7.78 -3.32 -11.94
N ILE A 77 7.24 -4.06 -12.92
CA ILE A 77 6.50 -5.31 -12.68
C ILE A 77 7.33 -6.34 -11.90
N GLU A 78 8.62 -6.48 -12.19
CA GLU A 78 9.49 -7.41 -11.46
C GLU A 78 9.78 -6.90 -10.03
N GLY A 79 9.94 -5.58 -9.85
CA GLY A 79 10.04 -4.98 -8.53
C GLY A 79 8.82 -5.26 -7.66
N TRP A 80 7.61 -5.12 -8.21
CA TRP A 80 6.35 -5.46 -7.54
C TRP A 80 6.32 -6.93 -7.10
N ARG A 81 6.55 -7.86 -8.04
CA ARG A 81 6.61 -9.30 -7.77
C ARG A 81 7.65 -9.65 -6.71
N ARG A 82 8.83 -9.02 -6.76
CA ARG A 82 9.89 -9.22 -5.77
C ARG A 82 9.48 -8.69 -4.40
N LEU A 83 8.94 -7.48 -4.33
CA LEU A 83 8.51 -6.87 -3.07
C LEU A 83 7.44 -7.73 -2.41
N ARG A 84 6.42 -8.16 -3.17
CA ARG A 84 5.36 -9.05 -2.69
C ARG A 84 5.89 -10.34 -2.09
N LYS A 85 6.94 -10.93 -2.67
CA LYS A 85 7.56 -12.14 -2.12
C LYS A 85 8.34 -11.91 -0.82
N GLN A 86 8.72 -10.66 -0.54
CA GLN A 86 9.58 -10.31 0.58
C GLN A 86 8.82 -9.72 1.78
N THR A 87 7.68 -9.08 1.55
CA THR A 87 6.83 -8.49 2.60
C THR A 87 5.63 -9.37 2.93
N LYS A 88 5.16 -9.30 4.18
CA LYS A 88 3.87 -9.82 4.65
C LYS A 88 2.79 -8.75 4.61
N ILE A 89 3.13 -7.48 4.38
CA ILE A 89 2.13 -6.44 4.19
C ILE A 89 1.47 -6.66 2.82
N PRO A 90 0.15 -6.81 2.74
CA PRO A 90 -0.56 -6.88 1.47
C PRO A 90 -0.26 -5.68 0.58
N LEU A 91 0.07 -5.96 -0.68
CA LEU A 91 0.29 -4.92 -1.68
C LEU A 91 -0.97 -4.71 -2.51
N LEU A 92 -1.36 -3.44 -2.69
CA LEU A 92 -2.48 -3.04 -3.54
C LEU A 92 -1.96 -2.29 -4.76
N MET A 93 -2.41 -2.69 -5.95
CA MET A 93 -2.18 -1.98 -7.20
C MET A 93 -3.46 -1.23 -7.58
N HIS A 94 -3.40 0.11 -7.61
CA HIS A 94 -4.59 0.92 -7.88
C HIS A 94 -5.01 0.83 -9.34
N VAL A 95 -4.06 1.02 -10.26
CA VAL A 95 -4.32 0.96 -11.71
C VAL A 95 -3.34 0.00 -12.39
N PRO A 96 -3.75 -1.24 -12.64
CA PRO A 96 -2.93 -2.21 -13.37
C PRO A 96 -2.70 -1.75 -14.82
N GLN A 97 -1.44 -1.76 -15.26
CA GLN A 97 -1.02 -1.23 -16.55
C GLN A 97 -1.46 -2.08 -17.75
N LEU A 98 -1.56 -3.39 -17.56
CA LEU A 98 -1.89 -4.39 -18.57
C LEU A 98 -3.34 -4.86 -18.45
N GLY A 99 -4.19 -4.11 -17.74
CA GLY A 99 -5.60 -4.42 -17.55
C GLY A 99 -5.89 -5.43 -16.43
N GLY A 100 -4.90 -5.74 -15.59
CA GLY A 100 -5.06 -6.51 -14.35
C GLY A 100 -4.84 -8.00 -14.50
N GLY A 101 -5.32 -8.60 -15.59
CA GLY A 101 -5.16 -10.04 -15.86
C GLY A 101 -3.69 -10.49 -15.85
N PRO A 102 -2.82 -9.87 -16.69
CA PRO A 102 -1.40 -10.21 -16.69
C PRO A 102 -0.74 -10.00 -15.33
N GLU A 103 -0.98 -8.88 -14.64
CA GLU A 103 -0.37 -8.62 -13.33
C GLU A 103 -0.79 -9.63 -12.27
N ILE A 104 -2.05 -10.08 -12.29
CA ILE A 104 -2.55 -11.16 -11.43
C ILE A 104 -1.78 -12.45 -11.74
N MET A 105 -1.66 -12.82 -13.03
CA MET A 105 -0.95 -14.03 -13.46
C MET A 105 0.54 -14.02 -13.11
N TYR A 106 1.19 -12.86 -13.21
CA TYR A 106 2.59 -12.68 -12.82
C TYR A 106 2.80 -12.58 -11.30
N GLY A 107 1.72 -12.39 -10.53
CA GLY A 107 1.71 -12.33 -9.07
C GLY A 107 2.32 -11.03 -8.53
N CYS A 108 1.93 -9.88 -9.10
CA CYS A 108 2.52 -8.58 -8.79
C CYS A 108 2.05 -7.99 -7.45
N ALA A 109 0.77 -8.16 -7.12
CA ALA A 109 0.13 -7.61 -5.93
C ALA A 109 -0.84 -8.61 -5.31
N ASP A 110 -1.31 -8.33 -4.10
CA ASP A 110 -2.32 -9.14 -3.39
C ASP A 110 -3.73 -8.61 -3.63
N LEU A 111 -3.84 -7.30 -3.86
CA LEU A 111 -5.08 -6.60 -4.13
C LEU A 111 -4.96 -5.78 -5.41
N TYR A 112 -6.05 -5.68 -6.15
CA TYR A 112 -6.16 -4.92 -7.38
C TYR A 112 -7.42 -4.05 -7.29
N MET A 113 -7.27 -2.73 -7.42
CA MET A 113 -8.41 -1.84 -7.44
C MET A 113 -8.96 -1.73 -8.87
N ILE A 114 -10.26 -1.95 -9.00
CA ILE A 114 -10.94 -1.96 -10.29
C ILE A 114 -12.07 -0.94 -10.17
N SER A 115 -11.77 0.32 -10.42
CA SER A 115 -12.73 1.42 -10.34
C SER A 115 -12.58 2.40 -11.50
N GLU A 116 -11.36 2.70 -11.95
CA GLU A 116 -11.13 3.72 -12.97
C GLU A 116 -11.21 3.22 -14.41
N HIS A 117 -10.71 2.00 -14.69
CA HIS A 117 -10.58 1.49 -16.06
C HIS A 117 -11.35 0.17 -16.32
N GLY A 118 -12.03 -0.39 -15.31
CA GLY A 118 -12.73 -1.68 -15.40
C GLY A 118 -11.77 -2.88 -15.51
N ILE A 119 -12.32 -4.09 -15.67
CA ILE A 119 -11.53 -5.30 -15.97
C ILE A 119 -11.44 -5.43 -17.49
N GLY A 120 -10.22 -5.49 -18.03
CA GLY A 120 -10.01 -5.75 -19.44
C GLY A 120 -10.54 -7.13 -19.85
N LEU A 121 -10.96 -7.30 -21.10
CA LEU A 121 -11.48 -8.58 -21.62
C LEU A 121 -10.40 -9.67 -21.80
N SER A 122 -9.13 -9.34 -21.54
CA SER A 122 -7.95 -10.18 -21.80
C SER A 122 -7.48 -10.95 -20.56
N ILE A 123 -8.41 -11.62 -19.89
CA ILE A 123 -8.11 -12.58 -18.80
C ILE A 123 -7.68 -13.92 -19.40
#